data_AF-A0A2M8NH96-F1
#
_entry.id   AF-A0A2M8NH96-F1
#
_cell.length_a   1.000
_cell.length_b   1.000
_cell.length_c   1.000
_cell.angle_alpha   90.00
_cell.angle_beta   90.00
_cell.angle_gamma   90.00
#
_symmetry.space_group_name_H-M   'P 1'
#
loop_
_entity.id
_entity.type
_entity.pdbx_description
1 polymer ?
#
loop_
_entity_poly.entity_id
_entity_poly.type
_entity_poly.pdbx_seq_one_letter_code
_entity_poly.pdbx_strand_id
1 'polypeptide(L)'
;FDAAGGESADTAALAEIDRHAILTEAAEHEVLTKEVKRRREAAELYRKGGRTDLAEKEEAEAAILQAYLPQQLSEEELRPLVKAIIDEIGAAGPADMGRVMPVLMQRLKGRADGRLISQMARDLLSHAL
;
A
#
# COMPACT_ATOMS: atom_id res chain seq x y z
N PHE A 1 39.39 -26.27 15.95
CA PHE A 1 38.24 -26.72 15.15
C PHE A 1 37.05 -26.06 15.82
N ASP A 2 36.80 -24.80 15.46
CA ASP A 2 35.81 -23.98 16.17
C ASP A 2 34.65 -23.69 15.21
N ALA A 3 33.49 -24.18 15.62
CA ALA A 3 32.25 -24.14 14.88
C ALA A 3 31.49 -22.89 15.31
N ALA A 4 31.41 -21.90 14.42
CA ALA A 4 30.53 -20.77 14.52
C ALA A 4 30.00 -20.50 13.10
N GLY A 5 28.72 -20.33 12.83
CA GLY A 5 27.55 -20.23 13.67
C GLY A 5 26.41 -20.02 12.67
N GLY A 6 25.56 -21.02 12.49
CA GLY A 6 24.42 -20.98 11.60
C GLY A 6 23.28 -20.17 12.21
N GLU A 7 23.47 -18.87 12.40
CA GLU A 7 22.54 -18.00 13.12
C GLU A 7 22.19 -16.75 12.30
N SER A 8 21.77 -16.95 11.04
CA SER A 8 21.31 -15.86 10.17
C SER A 8 19.86 -15.98 9.70
N ALA A 9 19.15 -17.03 10.11
CA ALA A 9 17.75 -17.25 9.73
C ALA A 9 16.73 -17.01 10.87
N ASP A 10 17.15 -17.09 12.14
CA ASP A 10 16.23 -17.00 13.29
C ASP A 10 15.97 -15.58 13.81
N THR A 11 16.82 -14.60 13.47
CA THR A 11 16.63 -13.21 13.92
C THR A 11 15.47 -12.51 13.21
N ALA A 12 15.05 -12.98 12.02
CA ALA A 12 13.90 -12.42 11.30
C ALA A 12 12.55 -12.95 11.81
N ALA A 13 12.51 -14.19 12.31
CA ALA A 13 11.28 -14.81 12.83
C ALA A 13 10.93 -14.30 14.24
N LEU A 14 11.92 -13.84 15.01
CA LEU A 14 11.72 -13.32 16.38
C LEU A 14 11.17 -11.89 16.44
N ALA A 15 11.03 -11.20 15.31
CA ALA A 15 10.42 -9.86 15.25
C ALA A 15 8.86 -9.91 15.22
N GLU A 16 8.25 -11.09 15.18
CA GLU A 16 6.79 -11.24 15.00
C GLU A 16 6.00 -11.35 16.32
N ILE A 17 6.66 -11.26 17.49
CA ILE A 17 5.97 -11.34 18.79
C ILE A 17 6.43 -10.23 19.73
N ASP A 18 5.95 -9.01 19.48
CA ASP A 18 5.70 -8.07 20.57
C ASP A 18 4.34 -7.38 20.37
N ARG A 19 3.27 -8.11 20.73
CA ARG A 19 1.87 -7.70 20.59
C ARG A 19 1.36 -6.79 21.72
N HIS A 20 2.25 -6.00 22.35
CA HIS A 20 1.87 -5.04 23.40
C HIS A 20 2.45 -3.63 23.20
N ALA A 21 2.99 -3.31 22.03
CA ALA A 21 3.26 -1.92 21.68
C ALA A 21 1.95 -1.21 21.33
N ILE A 22 1.67 -0.08 21.98
CA ILE A 22 0.59 0.83 21.55
C ILE A 22 0.92 1.27 20.12
N LEU A 23 0.02 0.96 19.18
CA LEU A 23 0.20 1.37 17.80
C LEU A 23 0.10 2.89 17.72
N THR A 24 0.96 3.49 16.90
CA THR A 24 0.74 4.88 16.49
C THR A 24 -0.42 4.95 15.52
N GLU A 25 -1.13 6.08 15.45
CA GLU A 25 -2.21 6.31 14.47
C GLU A 25 -1.79 5.95 13.03
N ALA A 26 -0.54 6.26 12.66
CA ALA A 26 -0.01 5.90 11.36
C ALA A 26 0.10 4.37 11.15
N ALA A 27 0.50 3.64 12.19
CA ALA A 27 0.56 2.18 12.16
C ALA A 27 -0.85 1.56 12.17
N GLU A 28 -1.81 2.15 12.90
CA GLU A 28 -3.22 1.73 12.87
C GLU A 28 -3.82 1.88 11.47
N HIS A 29 -3.60 3.03 10.82
CA HIS A 29 -4.03 3.25 9.44
C HIS A 29 -3.37 2.27 8.46
N GLU A 30 -2.10 1.92 8.66
CA GLU A 30 -1.43 0.93 7.82
C GLU A 30 -2.07 -0.46 7.96
N VAL A 31 -2.37 -0.88 9.18
CA VAL A 31 -3.07 -2.15 9.45
C VAL A 31 -4.45 -2.15 8.82
N LEU A 32 -5.24 -1.10 9.04
CA LEU A 32 -6.59 -0.97 8.46
C LEU A 32 -6.55 -0.98 6.92
N THR A 33 -5.57 -0.30 6.32
CA THR A 33 -5.38 -0.30 4.86
C THR A 33 -5.08 -1.71 4.33
N LYS A 34 -4.20 -2.46 5.01
CA LYS A 34 -3.89 -3.85 4.67
C LYS A 34 -5.11 -4.76 4.78
N GLU A 35 -5.92 -4.60 5.84
CA GLU A 35 -7.13 -5.38 6.02
C GLU A 35 -8.17 -5.05 4.94
N VAL A 36 -8.44 -3.78 4.63
CA VAL A 36 -9.34 -3.39 3.51
C VAL A 36 -8.91 -4.08 2.21
N LYS A 37 -7.61 -4.09 1.92
CA LYS A 37 -7.07 -4.76 0.74
C LYS A 37 -7.32 -6.26 0.75
N ARG A 38 -7.01 -6.96 1.86
CA ARG A 38 -7.24 -8.41 1.99
C ARG A 38 -8.70 -8.78 1.73
N ARG A 39 -9.63 -7.95 2.21
CA ARG A 39 -11.07 -8.14 2.02
C ARG A 39 -11.48 -7.98 0.56
N ARG A 40 -10.98 -6.95 -0.13
CA ARG A 40 -11.22 -6.77 -1.58
C ARG A 40 -10.67 -7.93 -2.41
N GLU A 41 -9.45 -8.38 -2.12
CA GLU A 41 -8.85 -9.54 -2.79
C GLU A 41 -9.65 -10.82 -2.54
N ALA A 42 -10.13 -11.05 -1.31
CA ALA A 42 -11.01 -12.17 -0.99
C ALA A 42 -12.35 -12.08 -1.73
N ALA A 43 -12.96 -10.89 -1.79
CA ALA A 43 -14.21 -10.67 -2.52
C ALA A 43 -14.07 -11.01 -4.01
N GLU A 44 -12.98 -10.59 -4.65
CA GLU A 44 -12.69 -10.96 -6.04
C GLU A 44 -12.56 -12.47 -6.23
N LEU A 45 -11.86 -13.15 -5.32
CA LEU A 45 -11.68 -14.61 -5.38
C LEU A 45 -13.02 -15.33 -5.21
N TYR A 46 -13.85 -14.92 -4.25
CA TYR A 46 -15.18 -15.48 -4.05
C TYR A 46 -16.09 -15.25 -5.25
N ARG A 47 -16.05 -14.05 -5.84
CA ARG A 47 -16.81 -13.72 -7.06
C ARG A 47 -16.38 -14.58 -8.24
N LYS A 48 -15.06 -14.76 -8.44
CA LYS A 48 -14.51 -15.68 -9.46
C LYS A 48 -14.94 -17.14 -9.23
N GLY A 49 -15.12 -17.54 -7.97
CA GLY A 49 -15.61 -18.86 -7.57
C GLY A 49 -17.15 -19.02 -7.57
N GLY A 50 -17.91 -18.02 -8.02
CA GLY A 50 -19.38 -18.05 -8.04
C GLY A 50 -20.04 -17.94 -6.65
N ARG A 51 -19.29 -17.54 -5.63
CA ARG A 51 -19.76 -17.37 -4.24
C ARG A 51 -20.06 -15.90 -3.95
N THR A 52 -21.03 -15.34 -4.66
CA THR A 52 -21.41 -13.92 -4.56
C THR A 52 -21.83 -13.53 -3.14
N ASP A 53 -22.46 -14.45 -2.40
CA ASP A 53 -22.83 -14.29 -0.98
C ASP A 53 -21.62 -13.94 -0.10
N LEU A 54 -20.49 -14.62 -0.32
CA LEU A 54 -19.26 -14.37 0.43
C LEU A 54 -18.55 -13.11 -0.07
N ALA A 55 -18.59 -12.84 -1.38
CA ALA A 55 -18.01 -11.62 -1.94
C ALA A 55 -18.67 -10.35 -1.37
N GLU A 56 -19.99 -10.32 -1.33
CA GLU A 56 -20.76 -9.20 -0.75
C GLU A 56 -20.45 -9.00 0.73
N LYS A 57 -20.25 -10.08 1.48
CA LYS A 57 -19.86 -10.01 2.90
C LYS A 57 -18.48 -9.37 3.07
N GLU A 58 -17.49 -9.80 2.30
CA GLU A 58 -16.15 -9.21 2.35
C GLU A 58 -16.14 -7.74 1.93
N GLU A 59 -16.96 -7.37 0.93
CA GLU A 59 -17.13 -5.97 0.51
C GLU A 59 -17.77 -5.10 1.58
N ALA A 60 -18.78 -5.61 2.28
CA ALA A 60 -19.39 -4.91 3.40
C ALA A 60 -18.39 -4.70 4.55
N GLU A 61 -17.59 -5.71 4.89
CA GLU A 61 -16.54 -5.59 5.90
C GLU A 61 -15.44 -4.61 5.46
N ALA A 62 -15.04 -4.63 4.18
CA ALA A 62 -14.10 -3.66 3.62
C ALA A 62 -14.63 -2.21 3.74
N ALA A 63 -15.92 -1.99 3.47
CA ALA A 63 -16.55 -0.68 3.57
C ALA A 63 -16.57 -0.15 5.01
N ILE A 64 -16.82 -1.02 5.99
CA ILE A 64 -16.77 -0.66 7.41
C ILE A 64 -15.36 -0.22 7.79
N LEU A 65 -14.33 -1.01 7.45
CA LEU A 65 -12.94 -0.66 7.74
C LEU A 65 -12.50 0.63 7.04
N GLN A 66 -12.95 0.83 5.80
CA GLN A 66 -12.64 2.03 5.01
C GLN A 66 -13.15 3.32 5.66
N ALA A 67 -14.24 3.26 6.44
CA ALA A 67 -14.78 4.41 7.17
C ALA A 67 -13.90 4.89 8.33
N TYR A 68 -12.96 4.06 8.80
CA TYR A 68 -11.97 4.41 9.83
C TYR A 68 -10.66 4.93 9.24
N LEU A 69 -10.52 4.92 7.91
CA LEU A 69 -9.36 5.48 7.23
C LEU A 69 -9.66 6.90 6.76
N PRO A 70 -8.63 7.76 6.63
CA PRO A 70 -8.76 8.99 5.86
C PRO A 70 -9.28 8.67 4.46
N GLN A 71 -10.07 9.59 3.89
CA GLN A 71 -10.65 9.43 2.56
C GLN A 71 -9.56 9.03 1.55
N GLN A 72 -9.66 7.80 1.05
CA GLN A 72 -8.78 7.28 0.03
C GLN A 72 -9.19 7.89 -1.32
N LEU A 73 -8.21 8.37 -2.06
CA LEU A 73 -8.37 8.80 -3.44
C LEU A 73 -8.59 7.56 -4.30
N SER A 74 -9.57 7.62 -5.20
CA SER A 74 -9.69 6.65 -6.29
C SER A 74 -8.50 6.74 -7.24
N GLU A 75 -8.31 5.72 -8.08
CA GLU A 75 -7.25 5.75 -9.09
C GLU A 75 -7.38 6.95 -10.05
N GLU A 76 -8.61 7.31 -10.39
CA GLU A 76 -8.95 8.44 -11.26
C GLU A 76 -8.59 9.80 -10.61
N GLU A 77 -8.78 9.93 -9.30
CA GLU A 77 -8.41 11.13 -8.53
C GLU A 77 -6.90 11.17 -8.23
N LEU A 78 -6.27 10.01 -8.05
CA LEU A 78 -4.86 9.88 -7.69
C LEU A 78 -3.94 10.20 -8.88
N ARG A 79 -4.27 9.71 -10.08
CA ARG A 79 -3.46 9.88 -11.29
C ARG A 79 -3.10 11.33 -11.63
N PRO A 80 -4.02 12.30 -11.67
CA PRO A 80 -3.67 13.70 -11.93
C PRO A 80 -2.78 14.30 -10.84
N LEU A 81 -2.96 13.90 -9.58
CA LEU A 81 -2.12 14.38 -8.46
C LEU A 81 -0.68 13.85 -8.56
N VAL A 82 -0.52 12.56 -8.86
CA VAL A 82 0.81 11.95 -9.06
C VAL A 82 1.52 12.62 -10.25
N LYS A 83 0.80 12.84 -11.36
CA LYS A 83 1.35 13.54 -12.53
C LYS A 83 1.80 14.96 -12.19
N ALA A 84 0.96 15.74 -11.51
CA ALA A 84 1.29 17.11 -11.13
C ALA A 84 2.56 17.18 -10.27
N ILE A 85 2.72 16.25 -9.31
CA ILE A 85 3.92 16.19 -8.47
C ILE A 85 5.16 15.80 -9.28
N ILE A 86 5.04 14.88 -10.25
CA ILE A 86 6.13 14.53 -11.17
C ILE A 86 6.55 15.75 -12.00
N ASP A 87 5.58 16.48 -12.56
CA ASP A 87 5.82 17.67 -13.37
C ASP A 87 6.49 18.79 -12.53
N GLU A 88 6.03 19.02 -11.29
CA GLU A 88 6.63 19.99 -10.35
C GLU A 88 8.10 19.69 -10.04
N ILE A 89 8.46 18.41 -9.94
CA ILE A 89 9.83 17.96 -9.66
C ILE A 89 10.72 18.06 -10.91
N GLY A 90 10.12 18.25 -12.10
CA GLY A 90 10.80 18.21 -13.39
C GLY A 90 11.41 16.83 -13.65
N ALA A 91 10.72 15.78 -13.23
CA ALA A 91 11.13 14.40 -13.49
C ALA A 91 10.69 13.99 -14.90
N ALA A 92 11.60 13.40 -15.67
CA ALA A 92 11.40 13.14 -17.10
C ALA A 92 11.53 11.65 -17.46
N GLY A 93 11.88 10.79 -16.52
CA GLY A 93 11.97 9.36 -16.82
C GLY A 93 12.11 8.44 -15.62
N PRO A 94 12.21 7.12 -15.85
CA PRO A 94 12.25 6.12 -14.78
C PRO A 94 13.42 6.29 -13.81
N ALA A 95 14.51 6.93 -14.25
CA ALA A 95 15.67 7.24 -13.42
C ALA A 95 15.33 8.22 -12.26
N ASP A 96 14.29 9.04 -12.41
CA ASP A 96 13.87 10.02 -11.40
C ASP A 96 13.02 9.43 -10.28
N MET A 97 12.74 8.12 -10.30
CA MET A 97 11.92 7.45 -9.29
C MET A 97 12.40 7.73 -7.86
N GLY A 98 13.72 7.73 -7.64
CA GLY A 98 14.31 8.04 -6.33
C GLY A 98 14.06 9.46 -5.84
N ARG A 99 13.88 10.43 -6.76
CA ARG A 99 13.57 11.83 -6.44
C ARG A 99 12.07 12.03 -6.23
N VAL A 100 11.24 11.35 -7.02
CA VAL A 100 9.78 11.50 -7.03
C VAL A 100 9.13 10.81 -5.83
N MET A 101 9.53 9.58 -5.51
CA MET A 101 8.86 8.76 -4.50
C MET A 101 8.78 9.41 -3.11
N PRO A 102 9.85 10.01 -2.55
CA PRO A 102 9.77 10.63 -1.23
C PRO A 102 8.70 11.74 -1.16
N VAL A 103 8.59 12.57 -2.20
CA VAL A 103 7.62 13.68 -2.26
C VAL A 103 6.20 13.15 -2.39
N LEU A 104 5.97 12.15 -3.24
CA LEU A 104 4.66 11.49 -3.37
C LEU A 104 4.23 10.87 -2.04
N MET A 105 5.11 10.12 -1.39
CA MET A 105 4.81 9.47 -0.11
C MET A 105 4.53 10.48 1.00
N GLN A 106 5.19 11.64 0.99
CA GLN A 106 4.92 12.71 1.94
C GLN A 106 3.56 13.38 1.69
N ARG A 107 3.25 13.73 0.45
CA ARG A 107 2.04 14.50 0.09
C ARG A 107 0.77 13.65 0.04
N LEU A 108 0.89 12.36 -0.27
CA LEU A 108 -0.22 11.42 -0.44
C LEU A 108 -0.33 10.43 0.72
N LYS A 109 0.41 10.65 1.81
CA LYS A 109 0.40 9.81 3.00
C LYS A 109 -1.02 9.60 3.51
N GLY A 110 -1.44 8.34 3.62
CA GLY A 110 -2.77 7.97 4.13
C GLY A 110 -3.94 8.33 3.20
N ARG A 111 -3.67 8.90 2.02
CA ARG A 111 -4.67 9.25 1.00
C ARG A 111 -4.73 8.24 -0.14
N ALA A 112 -3.72 7.40 -0.29
CA ALA A 112 -3.70 6.28 -1.21
C ALA A 112 -2.71 5.21 -0.73
N ASP A 113 -2.88 3.98 -1.23
CA ASP A 113 -1.93 2.88 -1.01
C ASP A 113 -0.56 3.19 -1.63
N GLY A 114 0.51 2.99 -0.88
CA GLY A 114 1.88 3.28 -1.32
C GLY A 114 2.34 2.45 -2.53
N ARG A 115 1.82 1.22 -2.69
CA ARG A 115 2.11 0.41 -3.89
C ARG A 115 1.39 0.96 -5.10
N LEU A 116 0.14 1.40 -4.96
CA LEU A 116 -0.61 2.08 -6.03
C LEU A 116 0.10 3.37 -6.46
N ILE A 117 0.53 4.20 -5.49
CA ILE A 117 1.33 5.40 -5.77
C ILE A 117 2.61 5.05 -6.55
N SER A 118 3.35 4.02 -6.10
CA SER A 118 4.60 3.62 -6.75
C SER A 118 4.39 3.06 -8.16
N GLN A 119 3.36 2.23 -8.35
CA GLN A 119 3.01 1.67 -9.65
C GLN A 119 2.62 2.79 -10.63
N MET A 120 1.73 3.68 -10.20
CA MET A 120 1.28 4.80 -11.02
C MET A 120 2.40 5.78 -11.37
N ALA A 121 3.30 6.07 -10.44
CA ALA A 121 4.48 6.89 -10.71
C ALA A 121 5.40 6.24 -11.75
N ARG A 122 5.58 4.91 -11.68
CA ARG A 122 6.37 4.15 -12.66
C ARG A 122 5.75 4.17 -14.04
N ASP A 123 4.43 4.02 -14.11
CA ASP A 123 3.70 4.06 -15.37
C ASP A 123 3.80 5.45 -16.00
N LEU A 124 3.63 6.51 -15.22
CA LEU A 124 3.72 7.89 -15.71
C LEU A 124 5.15 8.26 -16.16
N LEU A 125 6.18 7.83 -15.43
CA LEU A 125 7.58 8.12 -15.78
C LEU A 125 8.10 7.27 -16.95
N SER A 126 7.53 6.08 -17.19
CA SER A 126 7.92 5.25 -18.34
C SER A 126 7.30 5.68 -19.66
N HIS A 127 6.19 6.42 -19.61
CA HIS A 127 5.49 6.96 -20.79
C HIS A 127 5.64 8.48 -20.94
N ALA A 128 6.51 9.11 -20.15
CA ALA A 128 6.91 10.50 -20.36
C ALA A 128 7.75 10.59 -21.64
N LEU A 129 7.20 11.21 -22.67
CA LEU A 129 7.89 11.60 -23.92
C LEU A 129 8.34 13.06 -23.82
#